data_AF-A0A958W6Y0-F1
#
_entry.id   AF-A0A958W6Y0-F1
#
_cell.length_a   1.000
_cell.length_b   1.000
_cell.length_c   1.000
_cell.angle_alpha   90.00
_cell.angle_beta   90.00
_cell.angle_gamma   90.00
#
_symmetry.space_group_name_H-M   'P 1'
#
loop_
_entity.id
_entity.type
_entity.pdbx_description
1 polymer ?
#
loop_
_entity_poly.entity_id
_entity_poly.type
_entity_poly.pdbx_seq_one_letter_code
_entity_poly.pdbx_strand_id
1 'polypeptide(L)' 'MDMVKAPFRNLKQLRSLSRFKEEDESVFWALRDISFEVQEGEVLGIIGHNGAGKSTLLKILSRITEPTSGEITIKG' A
#
# COMPACT_ATOMS: atom_id res chain seq x y z
N MET A 1 -5.32 -37.18 -38.21
CA MET A 1 -3.96 -37.52 -37.73
C MET A 1 -3.70 -36.67 -36.48
N ASP A 2 -4.62 -36.71 -35.50
CA ASP A 2 -4.78 -35.60 -34.52
C ASP A 2 -4.96 -36.05 -33.06
N MET A 3 -4.83 -37.35 -32.79
CA MET A 3 -4.98 -37.92 -31.44
C MET A 3 -3.80 -37.56 -30.51
N VAL A 4 -2.63 -37.23 -31.08
CA VAL A 4 -1.38 -37.03 -30.32
C VAL A 4 -1.22 -35.59 -29.81
N LYS A 5 -2.03 -34.63 -30.29
CA LYS A 5 -1.92 -33.21 -29.90
C LYS A 5 -2.73 -32.84 -28.64
N ALA A 6 -3.67 -33.68 -28.23
CA ALA A 6 -4.52 -33.48 -27.06
C ALA A 6 -3.74 -33.28 -25.74
N PRO A 7 -2.73 -34.11 -25.38
CA PRO A 7 -1.98 -33.92 -24.13
C PRO A 7 -1.18 -32.61 -24.12
N PHE A 8 -0.62 -32.19 -25.27
CA PHE A 8 0.16 -30.96 -25.39
C PHE A 8 -0.71 -29.69 -25.29
N ARG A 9 -1.99 -29.76 -25.69
CA ARG A 9 -2.93 -28.64 -25.57
C ARG A 9 -3.30 -28.37 -24.10
N ASN A 10 -3.47 -29.43 -23.31
CA ASN A 10 -3.72 -29.33 -21.87
C ASN A 10 -2.48 -28.84 -21.10
N LEU A 11 -1.27 -29.20 -21.54
CA LEU A 11 -0.04 -28.78 -20.88
C LEU A 11 0.22 -27.27 -20.99
N LYS A 12 -0.17 -26.64 -22.11
CA LYS A 12 -0.13 -25.18 -22.26
C LYS A 12 -1.12 -24.47 -21.32
N GLN A 13 -2.29 -25.06 -21.10
CA GLN A 13 -3.32 -24.53 -20.21
C GLN A 13 -2.94 -24.72 -18.72
N LEU A 14 -2.26 -25.82 -18.41
CA LEU A 14 -1.72 -26.06 -17.07
C LEU A 14 -0.61 -25.05 -16.72
N ARG A 15 0.25 -24.71 -17.69
CA ARG A 15 1.26 -23.65 -17.53
C ARG A 15 0.66 -22.26 -17.25
N SER A 16 -0.55 -21.96 -17.76
CA SER A 16 -1.20 -20.67 -17.44
C SER A 16 -1.82 -20.66 -16.04
N LEU A 17 -2.14 -21.83 -15.47
CA LEU A 17 -2.57 -21.97 -14.08
C LEU A 17 -1.39 -21.93 -13.11
N SER A 18 -0.20 -22.38 -13.53
CA SER A 18 1.04 -22.22 -12.75
C SER A 18 1.60 -20.79 -12.82
N ARG A 19 1.19 -19.99 -13.82
CA ARG A 19 1.29 -18.54 -13.78
C ARG A 19 0.18 -17.98 -12.88
N PHE A 20 0.19 -18.38 -11.61
CA PHE A 20 -0.19 -17.41 -10.61
C PHE A 20 0.75 -16.24 -10.86
N LYS A 21 0.21 -15.17 -11.42
CA LYS A 21 0.89 -13.89 -11.46
C LYS A 21 1.35 -13.72 -10.02
N GLU A 22 2.66 -13.74 -9.78
CA GLU A 22 3.21 -13.09 -8.61
C GLU A 22 2.61 -11.69 -8.71
N GLU A 23 1.49 -11.48 -8.03
CA GLU A 23 1.09 -10.15 -7.64
C GLU A 23 2.31 -9.74 -6.85
N ASP A 24 3.15 -8.89 -7.46
CA ASP A 24 4.16 -8.15 -6.74
C ASP A 24 3.50 -7.79 -5.41
N GLU A 25 4.03 -8.30 -4.31
CA GLU A 25 3.65 -7.85 -2.97
C GLU A 25 4.12 -6.39 -2.89
N SER A 26 3.42 -5.51 -3.61
CA SER A 26 3.71 -4.10 -3.64
C SER A 26 3.32 -3.62 -2.26
N VAL A 27 4.34 -3.33 -1.45
CA VAL A 27 4.15 -2.82 -0.10
C VAL A 27 3.16 -1.67 -0.15
N PHE A 28 2.01 -1.86 0.51
CA PHE A 28 0.98 -0.82 0.60
C PHE A 28 1.41 0.21 1.64
N TRP A 29 1.69 1.42 1.20
CA TRP A 29 2.07 2.52 2.09
C TRP A 29 0.83 3.32 2.49
N ALA A 30 0.48 3.28 3.77
CA ALA A 30 -0.59 4.13 4.31
C ALA A 30 -0.18 5.61 4.31
N LEU A 31 1.10 5.90 4.54
CA LEU A 31 1.72 7.22 4.42
C LEU A 31 3.08 7.01 3.74
N ARG A 32 3.45 7.91 2.83
CA ARG A 32 4.74 7.87 2.13
C ARG A 32 5.21 9.29 1.88
N ASP A 33 6.42 9.60 2.36
CA ASP A 33 7.11 10.87 2.15
C ASP A 33 6.24 12.11 2.45
N ILE A 34 5.56 12.09 3.60
CA ILE A 34 4.76 13.22 4.09
C ILE A 34 5.65 14.14 4.93
N SER A 35 5.61 15.44 4.65
CA SER A 35 6.32 16.45 5.43
C SER A 35 5.50 17.73 5.48
N PHE A 36 5.25 18.23 6.69
CA PHE A 36 4.59 19.50 6.94
C PHE A 36 4.94 19.99 8.35
N GLU A 37 4.74 21.28 8.58
CA GLU A 37 4.85 21.92 9.89
C GLU A 37 3.55 22.69 10.15
N VAL A 38 3.11 22.74 11.41
CA VAL A 38 1.91 23.50 11.80
C VAL A 38 2.28 24.40 12.96
N GLN A 39 2.12 25.71 12.77
CA GLN A 39 2.42 26.72 13.78
C GLN A 39 1.28 26.85 14.80
N GLU A 40 1.59 27.46 15.94
CA GLU A 40 0.57 27.78 16.94
C GLU A 40 -0.49 28.72 16.36
N GLY A 41 -1.76 28.37 16.55
CA GLY A 41 -2.90 29.12 16.00
C GLY A 41 -3.29 28.74 14.57
N GLU A 42 -2.51 27.91 13.87
CA GLU A 42 -2.89 27.41 12.55
C GLU A 42 -3.90 26.26 12.62
N VAL A 43 -4.74 26.18 11.59
CA VAL A 43 -5.72 25.11 11.42
C VAL A 43 -5.32 24.25 10.23
N LEU A 44 -4.90 23.01 10.48
CA LEU A 44 -4.58 22.03 9.44
C LEU A 44 -5.81 21.17 9.09
N GLY A 45 -6.27 21.26 7.84
CA GLY A 45 -7.30 20.38 7.29
C GLY A 45 -6.70 19.17 6.57
N ILE A 46 -7.08 17.94 6.97
CA ILE A 46 -6.65 16.70 6.31
C ILE A 46 -7.81 16.13 5.47
N ILE A 47 -7.66 16.14 4.15
CA ILE A 47 -8.69 15.69 3.20
C ILE A 47 -8.18 14.58 2.27
N GLY A 48 -9.08 13.76 1.73
CA GLY A 48 -8.74 12.66 0.82
C GLY A 48 -9.78 11.52 0.86
N HIS A 49 -9.73 10.62 -0.12
CA HIS A 49 -10.65 9.48 -0.21
C HIS A 49 -10.46 8.47 0.92
N ASN A 50 -11.37 7.50 1.05
CA ASN A 50 -11.21 6.39 2.00
C ASN A 50 -9.98 5.55 1.64
N GLY A 51 -9.19 5.18 2.64
CA GLY A 51 -7.93 4.47 2.44
C GLY A 51 -6.71 5.37 2.14
N ALA A 52 -6.88 6.69 1.98
CA ALA A 52 -5.77 7.63 1.73
C ALA A 52 -4.82 7.88 2.92
N GLY A 53 -4.92 7.12 4.02
CA GLY A 53 -4.02 7.27 5.17
C GLY A 53 -4.41 8.30 6.22
N LYS A 54 -5.52 9.04 6.07
CA LYS A 54 -5.93 10.12 7.00
C LYS A 54 -5.97 9.69 8.48
N SER A 55 -6.65 8.57 8.77
CA SER A 55 -6.73 8.04 10.14
C SER A 55 -5.40 7.53 10.65
N THR A 56 -4.51 7.05 9.77
CA THR A 56 -3.14 6.65 10.13
C THR A 56 -2.31 7.87 10.50
N LEU A 57 -2.39 8.95 9.72
CA LEU A 57 -1.72 10.22 10.04
C LEU A 57 -2.20 10.78 11.38
N LEU A 58 -3.51 10.82 11.61
CA LEU A 58 -4.07 11.29 12.89
C LEU A 58 -3.60 10.45 14.09
N LYS A 59 -3.49 9.13 13.94
CA LYS A 59 -2.96 8.25 15.00
C LYS A 59 -1.50 8.53 15.32
N ILE A 60 -0.68 8.84 14.32
CA ILE A 60 0.72 9.23 14.53
C ILE A 60 0.79 10.60 15.22
N LEU A 61 0.05 11.59 14.72
CA LEU A 61 -0.03 12.93 15.34
C LEU A 61 -0.53 12.87 16.80
N SER A 62 -1.44 11.94 17.11
CA SER A 62 -1.96 11.75 18.47
C SER A 62 -1.10 10.81 19.33
N ARG A 63 0.09 10.39 18.86
CA ARG A 63 1.00 9.44 19.54
C ARG A 63 0.35 8.10 19.93
N ILE A 64 -0.65 7.65 19.16
CA ILE A 64 -1.26 6.31 19.31
C ILE A 64 -0.41 5.25 18.60
N THR A 65 0.32 5.63 17.55
CA THR A 65 1.15 4.72 16.74
C THR A 65 2.41 5.44 16.29
N GLU A 66 3.56 4.79 16.43
CA GLU A 66 4.85 5.31 15.95
C GLU A 66 4.93 5.24 14.41
N PRO A 67 5.61 6.20 13.74
CA PRO A 67 5.85 6.12 12.31
C PRO A 67 6.78 4.94 11.98
N THR A 68 6.61 4.32 10.80
CA THR A 68 7.53 3.27 10.33
C THR A 68 8.93 3.81 10.05
N SER A 69 9.01 5.07 9.62
CA SER A 69 10.25 5.82 9.39
C SER A 69 10.00 7.33 9.49
N GLY A 70 11.07 8.09 9.71
CA GLY A 70 10.98 9.55 9.92
C GLY A 70 10.72 9.91 11.38
N GLU A 71 10.38 11.17 11.62
CA GLU A 71 10.19 11.72 12.96
C GLU A 71 9.00 12.68 13.02
N ILE A 72 8.48 12.85 14.24
CA ILE A 72 7.46 13.83 14.55
C ILE A 72 7.80 14.50 15.89
N THR A 73 7.80 15.82 15.89
CA THR A 73 8.03 16.63 17.09
C THR A 73 6.76 17.40 17.42
N ILE A 74 6.29 17.30 18.67
CA ILE A 74 5.10 18.02 19.15
C ILE A 74 5.50 18.81 20.38
N LYS A 75 5.26 20.12 20.33
CA LYS A 75 5.61 21.08 21.40
C LYS A 75 7.11 21.18 21.72
N GLY A 76 7.98 20.90 20.73
CA GLY A 76 9.45 21.13 20.82
C GLY A 76 10.05 20.73 22.15
#